data_AF-A0A348VEW7-F1
#
_entry.id   AF-A0A348VEW7-F1
#
_cell.length_a   1.000
_cell.length_b   1.000
_cell.length_c   1.000
_cell.angle_alpha   90.00
_cell.angle_beta   90.00
_cell.angle_gamma   90.00
#
_symmetry.space_group_name_H-M   'P 1'
#
loop_
_entity.id
_entity.type
_entity.pdbx_description
1 polymer ?
#
loop_
_entity_poly.entity_id
_entity_poly.type
_entity_poly.pdbx_seq_one_letter_code
_entity_poly.pdbx_strand_id
1 'polypeptide(L)'
;MRKERKMRGFTLVELLIVLLILGILIGLAVPRYLTALEQSRKTTFCSNVRSIVSAIETYRMNEGTQKYPDYNTLTTTIINSASYFSQAPINPYTGTVMTVTELDPTATSTSGGNGTFAYRTSTDALDYVIYTNPDCGIR
;
A
#
# COMPACT_ATOMS: atom_id res chain seq x y z
N MET A 1 53.87 35.24 -24.32
CA MET A 1 52.75 36.03 -23.74
C MET A 1 51.70 35.07 -23.18
N ARG A 2 51.54 35.02 -21.85
CA ARG A 2 50.63 34.09 -21.16
C ARG A 2 49.23 34.72 -21.14
N LYS A 3 48.30 34.14 -21.90
CA LYS A 3 46.92 34.66 -22.03
C LYS A 3 46.16 34.33 -20.74
N GLU A 4 45.96 35.33 -19.88
CA GLU A 4 45.14 35.15 -18.68
C GLU A 4 43.70 34.82 -19.07
N ARG A 5 43.21 33.68 -18.60
CA ARG A 5 41.82 33.28 -18.79
C ARG A 5 40.98 34.14 -17.85
N LYS A 6 40.20 35.08 -18.38
CA LYS A 6 39.21 35.82 -17.60
C LYS A 6 38.25 34.82 -16.97
N MET A 7 38.33 34.65 -15.65
CA MET A 7 37.35 33.89 -14.88
C MET A 7 36.04 34.70 -14.92
N ARG A 8 35.02 34.18 -15.60
CA ARG A 8 33.67 34.75 -15.56
C ARG A 8 33.00 34.26 -14.27
N GLY A 9 32.69 35.18 -13.37
CA GLY A 9 31.91 34.90 -12.16
C GLY A 9 30.41 34.80 -12.49
N PHE A 10 29.68 34.01 -11.71
CA PHE A 10 28.22 33.91 -11.76
C PHE A 10 27.62 35.23 -11.26
N THR A 11 26.67 35.82 -11.98
CA THR A 11 25.97 37.02 -11.50
C THR A 11 24.88 36.63 -10.49
N LEU A 12 24.63 37.49 -9.50
CA LEU A 12 23.51 37.28 -8.56
C LEU A 12 22.17 37.23 -9.30
N VAL A 13 22.05 37.98 -10.40
CA VAL A 13 20.85 38.02 -11.26
C VAL A 13 20.63 36.69 -11.97
N GLU A 14 21.70 36.03 -12.48
CA GLU A 14 21.59 34.69 -13.07
C GLU A 14 21.06 33.67 -12.07
N LEU A 15 21.57 33.68 -10.83
CA LEU A 15 21.08 32.77 -9.79
C LEU A 15 19.61 33.06 -9.43
N LEU A 16 19.22 34.34 -9.38
CA LEU A 16 17.85 34.75 -9.04
C LEU A 16 16.84 34.27 -10.09
N ILE A 17 17.13 34.45 -11.38
CA ILE A 17 16.25 34.00 -12.46
C ILE A 17 16.12 32.47 -12.44
N VAL A 18 17.20 31.74 -12.17
CA VAL A 18 17.18 30.28 -12.07
C VAL A 18 16.28 29.82 -10.92
N LEU A 19 16.41 30.43 -9.73
CA LEU A 19 15.56 30.09 -8.59
C LEU A 19 14.08 30.43 -8.84
N LEU A 20 13.80 31.54 -9.54
CA LEU A 20 12.45 31.90 -9.95
C LEU A 20 11.82 30.83 -10.84
N ILE A 21 12.55 30.37 -11.86
CA ILE A 21 12.06 29.33 -12.77
C ILE A 21 11.91 27.99 -12.02
N LEU A 22 12.89 27.62 -11.18
CA LEU A 22 12.79 26.41 -10.33
C LEU A 22 11.59 26.46 -9.39
N GLY A 23 11.29 27.62 -8.79
CA GLY A 23 10.11 27.81 -7.94
C GLY A 23 8.80 27.55 -8.67
N ILE A 24 8.67 28.05 -9.91
CA ILE A 24 7.48 27.81 -10.75
C ILE A 24 7.36 26.32 -11.08
N LEU A 25 8.47 25.66 -11.46
CA LEU A 25 8.46 24.23 -11.79
C LEU A 25 8.07 23.37 -10.58
N ILE A 26 8.65 23.63 -9.41
CA ILE A 26 8.33 22.91 -8.16
C ILE A 26 6.85 23.11 -7.81
N GLY A 27 6.33 24.33 -7.92
CA GLY A 27 4.94 24.64 -7.62
C GLY A 27 3.93 23.81 -8.44
N LEU A 28 4.26 23.50 -9.70
CA LEU A 28 3.43 22.64 -10.55
C LEU A 28 3.71 21.14 -10.36
N ALA A 29 4.96 20.78 -10.07
CA ALA A 29 5.39 19.39 -9.99
C ALA A 29 4.93 18.69 -8.70
N VAL A 30 5.03 19.35 -7.55
CA VAL A 30 4.73 18.77 -6.23
C VAL A 30 3.30 18.21 -6.11
N PRO A 31 2.22 18.96 -6.41
CA PRO A 31 0.86 18.42 -6.25
C PRO A 31 0.61 17.21 -7.16
N ARG A 32 1.13 17.23 -8.39
CA ARG A 32 1.05 16.09 -9.31
C ARG A 32 1.80 14.88 -8.78
N TYR A 33 2.98 15.09 -8.22
CA TYR A 33 3.76 14.01 -7.62
C TYR A 33 3.04 13.36 -6.42
N LEU A 34 2.44 14.17 -5.54
CA LEU A 34 1.70 13.66 -4.38
C LEU A 34 0.49 12.81 -4.78
N THR A 35 -0.31 13.28 -5.74
CA THR A 35 -1.46 12.49 -6.25
C THR A 35 -1.03 11.17 -6.90
N ALA A 36 0.07 11.18 -7.66
CA ALA A 36 0.63 9.96 -8.26
C ALA A 36 1.12 8.97 -7.19
N LEU A 37 1.75 9.46 -6.11
CA LEU A 37 2.16 8.64 -4.98
C LEU A 37 0.97 7.99 -4.27
N GLU A 38 -0.08 8.76 -3.99
CA GLU A 38 -1.30 8.24 -3.35
C GLU A 38 -1.96 7.15 -4.19
N GLN A 39 -2.06 7.37 -5.51
CA GLN A 39 -2.62 6.38 -6.43
C GLN A 39 -1.75 5.12 -6.51
N SER A 40 -0.42 5.26 -6.50
CA SER A 40 0.52 4.14 -6.46
C SER A 40 0.38 3.32 -5.18
N ARG A 41 0.25 3.99 -4.02
CA ARG A 41 0.00 3.33 -2.72
C ARG A 41 -1.33 2.57 -2.74
N LYS A 42 -2.41 3.18 -3.25
CA LYS A 42 -3.72 2.52 -3.37
C LYS A 42 -3.63 1.28 -4.25
N THR A 43 -3.00 1.41 -5.42
CA THR A 43 -2.86 0.32 -6.39
C THR A 43 -2.06 -0.84 -5.80
N THR A 44 -0.92 -0.55 -5.17
CA THR A 44 -0.09 -1.56 -4.50
C THR A 44 -0.84 -2.23 -3.35
N PHE A 45 -1.54 -1.46 -2.52
CA PHE A 45 -2.33 -1.98 -1.41
C PHE A 45 -3.40 -2.94 -1.90
N CYS A 46 -4.20 -2.54 -2.89
CA CYS A 46 -5.25 -3.40 -3.44
C CYS A 46 -4.69 -4.63 -4.17
N SER A 47 -3.52 -4.53 -4.80
CA SER A 47 -2.82 -5.69 -5.35
C SER A 47 -2.46 -6.68 -4.24
N ASN A 48 -1.91 -6.20 -3.13
CA ASN A 48 -1.53 -7.06 -2.00
C ASN A 48 -2.76 -7.72 -1.35
N VAL A 49 -3.87 -6.99 -1.19
CA VAL A 49 -5.12 -7.56 -0.67
C VAL A 49 -5.64 -8.67 -1.61
N ARG A 50 -5.63 -8.46 -2.93
CA ARG A 50 -6.03 -9.50 -3.90
C ARG A 50 -5.15 -10.74 -3.81
N SER A 51 -3.84 -10.58 -3.62
CA SER A 51 -2.93 -11.70 -3.40
C SER A 51 -3.28 -12.47 -2.11
N ILE A 52 -3.66 -11.77 -1.04
CA ILE A 52 -4.13 -12.40 0.22
C ILE A 52 -5.44 -13.14 0.01
N VAL A 53 -6.39 -12.59 -0.73
CA VAL A 53 -7.63 -13.29 -1.08
C VAL A 53 -7.34 -14.57 -1.86
N SER A 54 -6.44 -14.52 -2.85
CA SER A 54 -6.01 -15.72 -3.57
C SER A 54 -5.36 -16.76 -2.64
N ALA A 55 -4.61 -16.32 -1.63
CA ALA A 55 -4.03 -17.20 -0.63
C ALA A 55 -5.09 -17.82 0.30
N ILE A 56 -6.13 -17.07 0.67
CA ILE A 56 -7.30 -17.56 1.40
C ILE A 56 -8.02 -18.67 0.63
N GLU A 57 -8.27 -18.46 -0.67
CA GLU A 57 -8.90 -19.48 -1.52
C GLU A 57 -8.00 -20.72 -1.67
N THR A 58 -6.69 -20.54 -1.77
CA THR A 58 -5.72 -21.64 -1.82
C THR A 58 -5.69 -22.43 -0.51
N TYR A 59 -5.74 -21.75 0.63
CA TYR A 59 -5.85 -22.39 1.96
C TYR A 59 -7.10 -23.28 2.04
N ARG A 60 -8.26 -22.75 1.61
CA ARG A 60 -9.53 -23.50 1.58
C ARG A 60 -9.44 -24.78 0.73
N MET A 61 -8.72 -24.74 -0.38
CA MET A 61 -8.51 -25.89 -1.25
C MET A 61 -7.53 -26.93 -0.66
N ASN A 62 -6.50 -26.49 0.06
CA ASN A 62 -5.43 -27.35 0.54
C ASN A 62 -5.77 -28.09 1.86
N GLU A 63 -6.50 -27.45 2.78
CA GLU A 63 -6.74 -28.00 4.12
C GLU A 63 -7.85 -29.07 4.17
N GLY A 64 -8.42 -29.46 3.02
CA GLY A 64 -9.42 -30.54 2.90
C GLY A 64 -10.74 -30.32 3.63
N THR A 65 -10.84 -29.27 4.45
CA THR A 65 -11.99 -28.96 5.30
C THR A 65 -13.02 -28.08 4.58
N GLN A 66 -12.69 -27.55 3.39
CA GLN A 66 -13.51 -26.61 2.60
C GLN A 66 -13.93 -25.33 3.35
N LYS A 67 -13.27 -25.04 4.48
CA LYS A 67 -13.53 -23.88 5.34
C LYS A 67 -12.54 -22.77 5.08
N TYR A 68 -13.01 -21.53 5.24
CA TYR A 68 -12.19 -20.34 5.23
C TYR A 68 -11.42 -20.19 6.56
N PRO A 69 -10.21 -19.61 6.54
CA PRO A 69 -9.40 -19.43 7.75
C PRO A 69 -10.12 -18.48 8.71
N ASP A 70 -9.94 -18.68 10.02
CA ASP A 70 -10.32 -17.64 10.96
C ASP A 70 -9.32 -16.47 10.91
N TYR A 71 -9.63 -15.40 11.65
CA TYR A 71 -8.78 -14.22 11.73
C TYR A 71 -7.33 -14.55 12.19
N ASN A 72 -7.18 -15.46 13.15
CA ASN A 72 -5.88 -15.82 13.72
C ASN A 72 -5.04 -16.64 12.73
N THR A 73 -5.66 -17.60 12.05
CA THR A 73 -5.05 -18.42 11.00
C THR A 73 -4.64 -17.56 9.81
N LEU A 74 -5.49 -16.61 9.39
CA LEU A 74 -5.14 -15.69 8.31
C LEU A 74 -3.89 -14.87 8.66
N THR A 75 -3.82 -14.36 9.89
CA THR A 75 -2.70 -13.55 10.35
C THR A 75 -1.42 -14.37 10.49
N THR A 76 -1.47 -15.51 11.17
CA THR A 76 -0.27 -16.27 11.55
C THR A 76 0.19 -17.26 10.49
N THR A 77 -0.75 -17.97 9.86
CA THR A 77 -0.46 -19.09 8.95
C THR A 77 -0.43 -18.66 7.49
N ILE A 78 -1.18 -17.64 7.09
CA ILE A 78 -1.24 -17.24 5.68
C ILE A 78 -0.30 -16.07 5.41
N ILE A 79 -0.46 -14.95 6.09
CA ILE A 79 0.28 -13.71 5.76
C ILE A 79 1.76 -13.79 6.18
N ASN A 80 2.04 -14.38 7.34
CA ASN A 80 3.37 -14.40 7.93
C ASN A 80 4.16 -15.70 7.65
N SER A 81 3.61 -16.63 6.87
CA SER A 81 4.30 -17.88 6.55
C SER A 81 4.82 -17.92 5.12
N ALA A 82 5.93 -18.63 4.94
CA ALA A 82 6.53 -18.87 3.63
C ALA A 82 5.70 -19.82 2.73
N SER A 83 4.64 -20.44 3.28
CA SER A 83 3.81 -21.40 2.54
C SER A 83 2.92 -20.73 1.49
N TYR A 84 2.54 -19.47 1.71
CA TYR A 84 1.66 -18.71 0.81
C TYR A 84 2.34 -17.51 0.19
N PHE A 85 3.34 -16.93 0.88
CA PHE A 85 4.09 -15.77 0.40
C PHE A 85 5.58 -15.99 0.55
N SER A 86 6.33 -15.91 -0.54
CA SER A 86 7.81 -15.92 -0.48
C SER A 86 8.37 -14.70 0.26
N GLN A 87 7.62 -13.60 0.26
CA GLN A 87 7.87 -12.42 1.07
C GLN A 87 6.51 -11.88 1.55
N ALA A 88 6.38 -11.64 2.85
CA ALA A 88 5.15 -11.13 3.43
C ALA A 88 4.72 -9.81 2.75
N PRO A 89 3.44 -9.66 2.36
CA PRO A 89 2.97 -8.43 1.71
C PRO A 89 3.17 -7.21 2.60
N ILE A 90 3.75 -6.15 2.04
CA ILE A 90 4.01 -4.89 2.75
C ILE A 90 2.86 -3.91 2.52
N ASN A 91 2.43 -3.24 3.58
CA ASN A 91 1.46 -2.17 3.53
C ASN A 91 2.14 -0.87 3.06
N PRO A 92 1.77 -0.31 1.89
CA PRO A 92 2.42 0.89 1.34
C PRO A 92 2.10 2.19 2.10
N TYR A 93 1.16 2.16 3.05
CA TYR A 93 0.82 3.30 3.91
C TYR A 93 1.61 3.32 5.22
N THR A 94 1.95 2.16 5.78
CA THR A 94 2.70 2.05 7.05
C THR A 94 4.16 1.64 6.85
N GLY A 95 4.50 1.03 5.72
CA GLY A 95 5.83 0.46 5.44
C GLY A 95 6.12 -0.85 6.17
N THR A 96 5.13 -1.42 6.87
CA THR A 96 5.25 -2.66 7.63
C THR A 96 4.54 -3.81 6.92
N VAL A 97 4.73 -5.04 7.39
CA VAL A 97 3.93 -6.19 6.94
C VAL A 97 2.43 -5.88 7.13
N MET A 98 1.60 -6.35 6.20
CA MET A 98 0.16 -6.19 6.29
C MET A 98 -0.38 -6.90 7.52
N THR A 99 -1.11 -6.16 8.35
CA THR A 99 -1.81 -6.69 9.52
C THR A 99 -3.28 -6.82 9.19
N VAL A 100 -3.87 -7.93 9.59
CA VAL A 100 -5.32 -8.10 9.58
C VAL A 100 -5.89 -7.45 10.82
N THR A 101 -7.00 -6.73 10.69
CA THR A 101 -7.83 -6.34 11.83
C THR A 101 -9.07 -7.22 11.84
N GLU A 102 -9.46 -7.73 13.00
CA GLU A 102 -10.70 -8.49 13.12
C GLU A 102 -11.90 -7.55 12.90
N LEU A 103 -12.82 -7.94 12.01
CA LEU A 103 -14.06 -7.20 11.81
C LEU A 103 -15.03 -7.54 12.94
N ASP A 104 -15.62 -6.52 13.57
CA ASP A 104 -16.72 -6.72 14.50
C ASP A 104 -17.86 -7.54 13.82
N PRO A 105 -18.45 -8.54 14.49
CA PRO A 105 -19.52 -9.39 13.95
C PRO A 105 -20.76 -8.63 13.44
N THR A 106 -20.94 -7.39 13.88
CA THR A 106 -22.02 -6.50 13.42
C THR A 106 -21.58 -5.38 12.48
N ALA A 107 -20.28 -5.15 12.32
CA ALA A 107 -19.78 -4.06 11.49
C ALA A 107 -19.58 -4.48 10.03
N THR A 108 -20.05 -3.63 9.09
CA THR A 108 -19.70 -3.70 7.66
C THR A 108 -18.50 -2.82 7.31
N SER A 109 -17.92 -2.14 8.30
CA SER A 109 -16.78 -1.24 8.15
C SER A 109 -16.00 -1.12 9.45
N THR A 110 -14.67 -1.11 9.38
CA THR A 110 -13.81 -0.81 10.53
C THR A 110 -13.34 0.64 10.45
N SER A 111 -13.35 1.35 11.59
CA SER A 111 -12.71 2.66 11.71
C SER A 111 -11.19 2.48 11.62
N GLY A 112 -10.62 2.79 10.46
CA GLY A 112 -9.19 2.70 10.21
C GLY A 112 -8.78 3.65 9.11
N GLY A 113 -7.55 4.17 9.17
CA GLY A 113 -6.99 5.05 8.14
C GLY A 113 -6.67 4.30 6.84
N ASN A 114 -5.98 4.98 5.92
CA ASN A 114 -5.49 4.33 4.71
C ASN A 114 -4.52 3.17 5.04
N GLY A 115 -4.70 2.04 4.38
CA GLY A 115 -3.97 0.80 4.61
C GLY A 115 -4.65 -0.19 5.57
N THR A 116 -5.87 0.06 6.02
CA THR A 116 -6.62 -0.91 6.84
C THR A 116 -7.14 -2.05 5.99
N PHE A 117 -6.72 -3.28 6.33
CA PHE A 117 -7.28 -4.53 5.83
C PHE A 117 -7.91 -5.26 7.01
N ALA A 118 -9.21 -5.53 6.91
CA ALA A 118 -9.93 -6.19 7.97
C ALA A 118 -10.74 -7.35 7.41
N TYR A 119 -10.82 -8.41 8.20
CA TYR A 119 -11.33 -9.71 7.77
C TYR A 119 -12.16 -10.34 8.88
N ARG A 120 -13.23 -11.03 8.48
CA ARG A 120 -14.02 -11.87 9.37
C ARG A 120 -14.54 -13.06 8.59
N THR A 121 -14.45 -14.23 9.20
CA THR A 121 -15.10 -15.44 8.71
C THR A 121 -16.46 -15.61 9.39
N SER A 122 -17.43 -16.23 8.69
CA SER A 122 -18.71 -16.63 9.27
C SER A 122 -18.51 -17.68 10.37
N THR A 123 -19.47 -17.85 11.28
CA THR A 123 -19.41 -18.86 12.36
C THR A 123 -19.21 -20.28 11.84
N ASP A 124 -19.76 -20.58 10.67
CA ASP A 124 -19.61 -21.88 10.01
C ASP A 124 -18.35 -21.99 9.14
N ALA A 125 -17.60 -20.88 9.01
CA ALA A 125 -16.42 -20.73 8.16
C ALA A 125 -16.66 -21.04 6.68
N LEU A 126 -17.91 -20.92 6.21
CA LEU A 126 -18.29 -21.14 4.81
C LEU A 126 -18.33 -19.86 3.97
N ASP A 127 -18.29 -18.70 4.64
CA ASP A 127 -18.34 -17.38 4.02
C ASP A 127 -17.42 -16.45 4.80
N TYR A 128 -16.96 -15.37 4.16
CA TYR A 128 -16.11 -14.37 4.78
C TYR A 128 -16.43 -12.97 4.26
N VAL A 129 -16.10 -11.96 5.07
CA VAL A 129 -16.26 -10.56 4.72
C VAL A 129 -14.90 -9.88 4.85
N ILE A 130 -14.54 -9.12 3.81
CA ILE A 130 -13.35 -8.27 3.80
C ILE A 130 -13.79 -6.81 3.78
N TYR A 131 -13.11 -6.01 4.58
CA TYR A 131 -13.17 -4.56 4.52
C TYR A 131 -11.78 -4.00 4.23
N THR A 132 -11.73 -3.03 3.32
CA THR A 132 -10.48 -2.34 2.96
C THR A 132 -10.67 -0.84 3.01
N ASN A 133 -9.67 -0.14 3.52
CA ASN A 133 -9.55 1.32 3.37
C ASN A 133 -8.15 1.64 2.84
N PRO A 134 -7.98 2.27 1.65
CA PRO A 134 -9.03 2.63 0.69
C PRO A 134 -9.74 1.41 0.08
N ASP A 135 -10.98 1.60 -0.36
CA ASP A 135 -11.77 0.52 -0.98
C ASP A 135 -11.09 0.01 -2.26
N CYS A 136 -10.87 -1.30 -2.27
CA CYS A 136 -10.26 -2.04 -3.36
C CYS A 136 -11.28 -2.70 -4.30
N GLY A 137 -12.57 -2.56 -4.03
CA GLY A 137 -13.67 -3.11 -4.84
C GLY A 137 -13.72 -4.63 -4.82
N ILE A 138 -13.29 -5.23 -3.70
CA ILE A 138 -13.28 -6.68 -3.50
C ILE A 138 -14.52 -7.02 -2.67
N ARG A 139 -15.37 -7.90 -3.20
CA ARG A 139 -16.62 -8.36 -2.59
C ARG A 139 -16.73 -9.86 -2.77
#